data_AF-A0A945QVG5-F1
#
_entry.id   AF-A0A945QVG5-F1
#
_cell.length_a   1.000
_cell.length_b   1.000
_cell.length_c   1.000
_cell.angle_alpha   90.00
_cell.angle_beta   90.00
_cell.angle_gamma   90.00
#
_symmetry.space_group_name_H-M   'P 1'
#
loop_
_entity.id
_entity.type
_entity.pdbx_description
1 polymer ?
#
loop_
_entity_poly.entity_id
_entity_poly.type
_entity_poly.pdbx_seq_one_letter_code
_entity_poly.pdbx_strand_id
1 'polypeptide(L)'
;MATHRDQWGTRLGFILAAAGSAAGLGNIWKFPYMAGENGGAAFLIIYLALVFSIGLSVMLCEFVIGRAAQRNPVGAYGILKGGKWKIAGFLGVAAGFIILSFYSVVAGWTIAYIFKAAGGLLATSDPAALGEIFGKFSADPLQPIFYHGMFMALTVLV
;
A
#
# COMPACT_ATOMS: atom_id res chain seq x y z
N MET A 1 -0.79 21.17 -24.13
CA MET A 1 -0.86 20.61 -22.75
C MET A 1 -2.30 20.14 -22.54
N ALA A 2 -2.52 18.89 -22.16
CA ALA A 2 -3.86 18.31 -22.05
C ALA A 2 -4.77 19.18 -21.15
N THR A 3 -5.80 19.76 -21.76
CA THR A 3 -6.78 20.65 -21.11
C THR A 3 -7.92 19.87 -20.43
N HIS A 4 -7.96 18.55 -20.60
CA HIS A 4 -8.99 17.67 -20.06
C HIS A 4 -8.39 16.76 -18.99
N ARG A 5 -8.89 16.85 -17.74
CA ARG A 5 -8.54 15.93 -16.65
C ARG A 5 -9.49 14.75 -16.69
N ASP A 6 -8.95 13.54 -16.62
CA ASP A 6 -9.75 12.33 -16.58
C ASP A 6 -10.63 12.28 -15.31
N GLN A 7 -11.84 11.75 -15.49
CA GLN A 7 -12.84 11.60 -14.44
C GLN A 7 -13.32 10.15 -14.41
N TRP A 8 -13.78 9.71 -13.24
CA TRP A 8 -14.35 8.38 -13.09
C TRP A 8 -15.64 8.24 -13.90
N GLY A 9 -15.71 7.22 -14.76
CA GLY A 9 -16.90 6.96 -15.58
C GLY A 9 -18.13 6.56 -14.75
N THR A 10 -17.94 5.98 -13.55
CA THR A 10 -19.04 5.62 -12.64
C THR A 10 -18.67 5.86 -11.17
N ARG A 11 -19.69 6.07 -10.33
CA ARG A 11 -19.50 6.13 -8.86
C ARG A 11 -18.92 4.83 -8.30
N LEU A 12 -19.37 3.69 -8.83
CA LEU A 12 -18.85 2.39 -8.43
C LEU A 12 -17.37 2.26 -8.77
N GLY A 13 -16.94 2.73 -9.95
CA GLY A 13 -15.53 2.74 -10.34
C GLY A 13 -14.66 3.53 -9.35
N PHE A 14 -15.11 4.71 -8.92
CA PHE A 14 -14.42 5.48 -7.87
C PHE A 14 -14.34 4.73 -6.55
N ILE A 15 -15.44 4.14 -6.08
CA ILE A 15 -15.49 3.40 -4.82
C ILE A 15 -14.56 2.18 -4.86
N LEU A 16 -14.57 1.42 -5.96
CA LEU A 16 -13.72 0.25 -6.13
C LEU A 16 -12.24 0.63 -6.20
N ALA A 17 -11.88 1.72 -6.89
CA ALA A 17 -10.51 2.22 -6.92
C ALA A 17 -10.02 2.65 -5.52
N ALA A 18 -10.86 3.36 -4.75
CA ALA A 18 -10.54 3.75 -3.39
C ALA A 18 -10.41 2.52 -2.46
N ALA A 19 -11.33 1.56 -2.57
CA ALA A 19 -11.28 0.32 -1.79
C ALA A 19 -10.04 -0.52 -2.13
N GLY A 20 -9.70 -0.65 -3.41
CA GLY A 20 -8.48 -1.33 -3.87
C GLY A 20 -7.20 -0.63 -3.42
N SER A 21 -7.20 0.71 -3.34
CA SER A 21 -6.07 1.46 -2.77
C SER A 21 -5.89 1.23 -1.27
N ALA A 22 -6.97 0.95 -0.53
CA ALA A 22 -6.95 0.75 0.91
C ALA A 22 -6.67 -0.72 1.30
N ALA A 23 -7.21 -1.68 0.53
CA ALA A 23 -7.02 -3.11 0.78
C ALA A 23 -5.74 -3.61 0.10
N GLY A 24 -4.76 -4.05 0.90
CA GLY A 24 -3.50 -4.56 0.36
C GLY A 24 -2.65 -5.31 1.38
N LEU A 25 -1.33 -5.35 1.13
CA LEU A 25 -0.35 -6.04 1.99
C LEU A 25 -0.31 -5.50 3.41
N GLY A 26 -0.70 -4.23 3.61
CA GLY A 26 -0.85 -3.66 4.94
C GLY A 26 -1.77 -4.50 5.82
N ASN A 27 -2.90 -4.96 5.27
CA ASN A 27 -3.92 -5.70 6.02
C ASN A 27 -3.56 -7.19 6.19
N ILE A 28 -2.86 -7.78 5.23
CA ILE A 28 -2.60 -9.23 5.20
C ILE A 28 -1.24 -9.58 5.82
N TRP A 29 -0.24 -8.72 5.69
CA TRP A 29 1.11 -8.96 6.18
C TRP A 29 1.44 -8.09 7.40
N LYS A 30 1.37 -6.76 7.24
CA LYS A 30 1.87 -5.85 8.29
C LYS A 30 0.98 -5.86 9.53
N PHE A 31 -0.33 -5.85 9.34
CA PHE A 31 -1.29 -5.78 10.44
C PHE A 31 -1.24 -7.00 11.36
N PRO A 32 -1.30 -8.25 10.87
CA PRO A 32 -1.20 -9.43 11.74
C PRO A 32 0.14 -9.50 12.49
N TYR A 33 1.23 -9.13 11.81
CA TYR A 33 2.56 -9.06 12.43
C TYR A 33 2.58 -8.06 13.59
N MET A 34 2.12 -6.82 13.36
CA MET A 34 2.08 -5.79 14.40
C MET A 34 1.13 -6.18 15.53
N ALA A 35 -0.05 -6.72 15.22
CA ALA A 35 -0.99 -7.17 16.23
C ALA A 35 -0.42 -8.30 17.08
N GLY A 36 0.24 -9.28 16.47
CA GLY A 36 0.90 -10.38 17.18
C GLY A 36 1.99 -9.88 18.15
N GLU A 37 2.85 -8.98 17.68
CA GLU A 37 3.97 -8.45 18.48
C GLU A 37 3.54 -7.44 19.56
N ASN A 38 2.37 -6.78 19.44
CA ASN A 38 1.96 -5.69 20.32
C ASN A 38 0.80 -6.06 21.27
N GLY A 39 0.63 -7.33 21.62
CA GLY A 39 -0.37 -7.76 22.61
C GLY A 39 -1.77 -8.03 22.05
N GLY A 40 -1.86 -8.32 20.74
CA GLY A 40 -3.04 -8.89 20.09
C GLY A 40 -4.30 -8.04 20.26
N ALA A 41 -5.22 -8.51 21.11
CA ALA A 41 -6.51 -7.87 21.33
C ALA A 41 -6.40 -6.45 21.93
N ALA A 42 -5.43 -6.20 22.81
CA ALA A 42 -5.24 -4.86 23.39
C ALA A 42 -4.83 -3.84 22.31
N PHE A 43 -3.88 -4.22 21.44
CA PHE A 43 -3.51 -3.43 20.26
C PHE A 43 -4.71 -3.22 19.34
N LEU A 44 -5.51 -4.26 19.09
CA LEU A 44 -6.66 -4.19 18.19
C LEU A 44 -7.69 -3.15 18.64
N ILE A 45 -8.01 -3.10 19.94
CA ILE A 45 -8.99 -2.13 20.48
C ILE A 45 -8.51 -0.70 20.24
N ILE A 46 -7.25 -0.41 20.57
CA ILE A 46 -6.65 0.93 20.36
C ILE A 46 -6.59 1.25 18.87
N TYR A 47 -6.17 0.29 18.04
CA TYR A 47 -6.13 0.42 16.59
C TYR A 47 -7.50 0.81 16.02
N LEU A 48 -8.57 0.10 16.40
CA LEU A 48 -9.92 0.41 15.93
C LEU A 48 -10.39 1.79 16.40
N ALA A 49 -10.11 2.16 17.65
CA ALA A 49 -10.44 3.48 18.16
C ALA A 49 -9.76 4.58 17.33
N LEU A 50 -8.48 4.42 16.97
CA LEU A 50 -7.74 5.36 16.12
C LEU A 50 -8.24 5.37 14.67
N VAL A 51 -8.62 4.21 14.11
CA VAL A 51 -9.18 4.12 12.76
C VAL A 51 -10.49 4.89 12.65
N PHE A 52 -11.43 4.69 13.58
CA PHE A 52 -12.73 5.36 13.55
C PHE A 52 -12.65 6.86 13.90
N SER A 53 -11.71 7.27 14.75
CA SER A 53 -11.53 8.67 15.14
C SER A 53 -10.67 9.45 14.14
N ILE A 54 -9.40 9.09 14.02
CA ILE A 54 -8.41 9.82 13.22
C ILE A 54 -8.45 9.36 11.77
N GLY A 55 -8.42 8.05 11.52
CA GLY A 55 -8.35 7.50 10.17
C GLY A 55 -9.51 7.95 9.28
N LEU A 56 -10.75 7.76 9.76
CA LEU A 56 -11.96 8.16 9.05
C LEU A 56 -12.01 9.68 8.81
N SER A 57 -11.66 10.48 9.82
CA SER A 57 -11.67 11.94 9.71
C SER A 57 -10.66 12.44 8.66
N VAL A 58 -9.43 11.93 8.69
CA VAL A 58 -8.38 12.29 7.74
C VAL A 58 -8.75 11.85 6.32
N MET A 59 -9.27 10.63 6.15
CA MET A 59 -9.73 10.14 4.84
C MET A 59 -10.82 11.04 4.23
N LEU A 60 -11.82 11.43 5.03
CA LEU A 60 -12.87 12.34 4.57
C LEU A 60 -12.31 13.72 4.20
N CYS A 61 -11.36 14.25 4.99
CA CYS A 61 -10.67 15.50 4.66
C CYS A 61 -9.92 15.39 3.32
N GLU A 62 -9.17 14.33 3.08
CA GLU A 62 -8.44 14.13 1.83
C GLU A 62 -9.38 14.00 0.62
N PHE A 63 -10.51 13.31 0.77
CA PHE A 63 -11.54 13.22 -0.27
C PHE A 63 -12.16 14.58 -0.58
N VAL A 64 -12.49 15.38 0.44
CA VAL A 64 -13.04 16.73 0.25
C VAL A 64 -12.02 17.65 -0.43
N ILE A 65 -10.76 17.64 0.03
CA ILE A 65 -9.67 18.44 -0.56
C ILE A 65 -9.45 18.06 -2.02
N GLY A 66 -9.33 16.76 -2.32
CA GLY A 66 -9.12 16.26 -3.68
C GLY A 66 -10.28 16.60 -4.60
N ARG A 67 -11.52 16.43 -4.13
CA ARG A 67 -12.73 16.73 -4.89
C ARG A 67 -12.90 18.22 -5.16
N ALA A 68 -12.63 19.07 -4.17
CA ALA A 68 -12.75 20.53 -4.31
C ALA A 68 -11.66 21.11 -5.21
N ALA A 69 -10.42 20.64 -5.08
CA ALA A 69 -9.32 21.19 -5.85
C ALA A 69 -9.22 20.66 -7.29
N GLN A 70 -9.60 19.39 -7.52
CA GLN A 70 -9.39 18.71 -8.81
C GLN A 70 -7.93 18.88 -9.30
N ARG A 71 -6.97 18.68 -8.39
CA ARG A 71 -5.50 18.75 -8.65
C ARG A 71 -4.79 17.56 -8.02
N ASN A 72 -3.50 17.41 -8.30
CA ASN A 72 -2.62 16.50 -7.55
C ASN A 72 -2.42 17.03 -6.11
N PRO A 73 -1.87 16.25 -5.16
CA PRO A 73 -1.79 16.67 -3.75
C PRO A 73 -1.12 18.04 -3.54
N VAL A 74 0.03 18.29 -4.17
CA VAL A 74 0.75 19.58 -4.08
C VAL A 74 -0.08 20.73 -4.63
N GLY A 75 -0.69 20.53 -5.80
CA GLY A 75 -1.55 21.51 -6.45
C GLY A 75 -2.84 21.76 -5.66
N ALA A 76 -3.38 20.75 -4.99
CA ALA A 76 -4.61 20.85 -4.22
C ALA A 76 -4.44 21.80 -3.03
N TYR A 77 -3.41 21.58 -2.22
CA TYR A 77 -3.06 22.52 -1.15
C TYR A 77 -2.64 23.88 -1.71
N GLY A 78 -1.99 23.90 -2.87
CA GLY A 78 -1.58 25.13 -3.56
C GLY A 78 -2.74 26.06 -3.92
N ILE A 79 -3.85 25.52 -4.44
CA ILE A 79 -4.99 26.32 -4.89
C ILE A 79 -6.00 26.62 -3.77
N LEU A 80 -6.19 25.69 -2.83
CA LEU A 80 -7.18 25.85 -1.76
C LEU A 80 -6.70 26.78 -0.64
N LYS A 81 -5.40 26.77 -0.34
CA LYS A 81 -4.83 27.61 0.74
C LYS A 81 -3.54 28.32 0.36
N GLY A 82 -2.67 27.66 -0.40
CA GLY A 82 -1.38 28.21 -0.82
C GLY A 82 -0.35 28.32 0.30
N GLY A 83 0.73 29.04 0.01
CA GLY A 83 1.84 29.25 0.95
C GLY A 83 2.46 27.94 1.44
N LYS A 84 2.68 27.85 2.75
CA LYS A 84 3.34 26.71 3.42
C LYS A 84 2.54 25.40 3.32
N TRP A 85 1.25 25.43 3.01
CA TRP A 85 0.43 24.21 2.92
C TRP A 85 0.83 23.30 1.76
N LYS A 86 1.53 23.82 0.75
CA LYS A 86 2.13 22.98 -0.30
C LYS A 86 3.10 21.93 0.26
N ILE A 87 3.71 22.20 1.42
CA ILE A 87 4.61 21.26 2.10
C ILE A 87 3.89 19.96 2.44
N ALA A 88 2.63 20.01 2.91
CA ALA A 88 1.84 18.80 3.20
C ALA A 88 1.65 17.94 1.94
N GLY A 89 1.37 18.57 0.79
CA GLY A 89 1.29 17.87 -0.49
C GLY A 89 2.61 17.23 -0.91
N PHE A 90 3.75 17.92 -0.71
CA PHE A 90 5.07 17.36 -1.01
C PHE A 90 5.42 16.20 -0.08
N LEU A 91 5.09 16.31 1.21
CA LEU A 91 5.26 15.22 2.18
C LEU A 91 4.42 14.00 1.78
N GLY A 92 3.19 14.18 1.31
CA GLY A 92 2.38 13.07 0.80
C GLY A 92 3.00 12.37 -0.40
N VAL A 93 3.54 13.14 -1.37
CA VAL A 93 4.25 12.57 -2.54
C VAL A 93 5.51 11.82 -2.10
N ALA A 94 6.30 12.41 -1.21
CA ALA A 94 7.52 11.78 -0.68
C ALA A 94 7.19 10.50 0.11
N ALA A 95 6.16 10.52 0.95
CA ALA A 95 5.69 9.36 1.69
C ALA A 95 5.24 8.24 0.73
N GLY A 96 4.45 8.56 -0.30
CA GLY A 96 4.04 7.59 -1.31
C GLY A 96 5.23 6.94 -2.03
N PHE A 97 6.24 7.74 -2.41
CA PHE A 97 7.46 7.24 -3.03
C PHE A 97 8.26 6.31 -2.12
N ILE A 98 8.48 6.72 -0.86
CA ILE A 98 9.22 5.93 0.13
C ILE A 98 8.47 4.63 0.45
N ILE A 99 7.15 4.71 0.65
CA ILE A 99 6.32 3.52 0.93
C ILE A 99 6.39 2.54 -0.23
N LEU A 100 6.24 3.02 -1.47
CA LEU A 100 6.29 2.16 -2.65
C LEU A 100 7.64 1.43 -2.79
N SER A 101 8.75 2.08 -2.39
CA SER A 101 10.09 1.50 -2.50
C SER A 101 10.25 0.17 -1.76
N PHE A 102 9.67 0.02 -0.56
CA PHE A 102 9.70 -1.24 0.19
C PHE A 102 8.43 -2.08 -0.02
N TYR A 103 7.28 -1.45 -0.27
CA TYR A 103 6.02 -2.15 -0.47
C TYR A 103 6.10 -3.09 -1.70
N SER A 104 6.72 -2.62 -2.78
CA SER A 104 6.94 -3.40 -4.00
C SER A 104 7.84 -4.62 -3.80
N VAL A 105 8.80 -4.56 -2.86
CA VAL A 105 9.64 -5.71 -2.50
C VAL A 105 8.80 -6.80 -1.84
N VAL A 106 8.00 -6.43 -0.85
CA VAL A 106 7.10 -7.37 -0.15
C VAL A 106 6.04 -7.92 -1.11
N ALA A 107 5.52 -7.10 -2.02
CA ALA A 107 4.60 -7.54 -3.07
C ALA A 107 5.27 -8.54 -4.03
N GLY A 108 6.54 -8.33 -4.37
CA GLY A 108 7.35 -9.28 -5.11
C GLY A 108 7.43 -10.64 -4.42
N TRP A 109 7.57 -10.67 -3.08
CA TRP A 109 7.56 -11.92 -2.33
C TRP A 109 6.25 -12.69 -2.54
N THR A 110 5.11 -12.01 -2.57
CA THR A 110 3.82 -12.65 -2.86
C THR A 110 3.84 -13.35 -4.22
N ILE A 111 4.37 -12.69 -5.26
CA ILE A 111 4.48 -13.32 -6.58
C ILE A 111 5.42 -14.54 -6.55
N ALA A 112 6.58 -14.43 -5.88
CA ALA A 112 7.49 -15.56 -5.72
C ALA A 112 6.82 -16.76 -5.06
N TYR A 113 6.00 -16.50 -4.03
CA TYR A 113 5.31 -17.53 -3.28
C TYR A 113 4.16 -18.16 -4.06
N ILE A 114 3.52 -17.46 -4.99
CA ILE A 114 2.57 -18.08 -5.94
C ILE A 114 3.27 -19.18 -6.74
N PHE A 115 4.43 -18.90 -7.31
CA PHE A 115 5.18 -19.90 -8.09
C PHE A 115 5.76 -21.02 -7.23
N LYS A 116 6.28 -20.72 -6.03
CA LYS A 116 6.77 -21.74 -5.09
C LYS A 116 5.64 -22.66 -4.61
N ALA A 117 4.44 -22.10 -4.37
CA ALA A 117 3.25 -22.89 -4.05
C ALA A 117 2.85 -23.81 -5.22
N ALA A 118 2.75 -23.25 -6.43
CA ALA A 118 2.38 -24.00 -7.64
C ALA A 118 3.38 -25.12 -7.97
N GLY A 119 4.67 -24.90 -7.70
CA GLY A 119 5.73 -25.91 -7.87
C GLY A 119 5.81 -26.95 -6.75
N GLY A 120 4.93 -26.92 -5.75
CA GLY A 120 4.91 -27.89 -4.65
C GLY A 120 5.98 -27.68 -3.57
N LEU A 121 6.79 -26.63 -3.66
CA LEU A 121 7.87 -26.34 -2.69
C LEU A 121 7.33 -26.03 -1.28
N LEU A 122 6.07 -25.58 -1.19
CA LEU A 122 5.39 -25.27 0.07
C LEU A 122 4.49 -26.42 0.57
N ALA A 123 4.58 -27.62 -0.02
CA ALA A 123 3.80 -28.79 0.38
C ALA A 123 4.33 -29.46 1.67
N THR A 124 4.62 -28.65 2.68
CA THR A 124 5.03 -29.10 4.03
C THR A 124 4.33 -28.26 5.07
N SER A 125 3.98 -28.86 6.20
CA SER A 125 3.43 -28.17 7.37
C SER A 125 4.48 -27.86 8.43
N ASP A 126 5.75 -28.21 8.20
CA ASP A 126 6.85 -27.94 9.13
C ASP A 126 7.24 -26.46 9.12
N PRO A 127 7.05 -25.71 10.23
CA PRO A 127 7.41 -24.30 10.30
C PRO A 127 8.91 -24.05 10.12
N ALA A 128 9.77 -24.98 10.55
CA ALA A 128 11.22 -24.82 10.42
C ALA A 128 11.64 -24.86 8.95
N ALA A 129 11.15 -25.84 8.19
CA ALA A 129 11.36 -25.93 6.75
C ALA A 129 10.83 -24.70 6.00
N LEU A 130 9.63 -24.21 6.33
CA LEU A 130 9.07 -22.99 5.73
C LEU A 130 9.91 -21.75 6.04
N GLY A 131 10.42 -21.65 7.28
CA GLY A 131 11.34 -20.61 7.71
C GLY A 131 12.66 -20.64 6.93
N GLU A 132 13.22 -21.82 6.69
CA GLU A 132 14.45 -21.98 5.89
C GLU A 132 14.23 -21.59 4.43
N ILE A 133 13.09 -21.96 3.84
CA ILE A 133 12.72 -21.56 2.46
C ILE A 133 12.65 -20.04 2.36
N PHE A 134 12.00 -19.37 3.31
CA PHE A 134 11.93 -17.91 3.34
C PHE A 134 13.31 -17.28 3.59
N GLY A 135 14.09 -17.83 4.52
CA GLY A 135 15.43 -17.36 4.85
C GLY A 135 16.36 -17.40 3.63
N LYS A 136 16.38 -18.51 2.90
CA LYS A 136 17.14 -18.64 1.65
C LYS A 136 16.66 -17.67 0.57
N PHE A 137 15.35 -17.49 0.43
CA PHE A 137 14.77 -16.57 -0.56
C PHE A 137 15.10 -15.10 -0.26
N SER A 138 14.94 -14.68 0.99
CA SER A 138 15.17 -13.29 1.41
C SER A 138 16.66 -12.90 1.47
N ALA A 139 17.54 -13.86 1.70
CA ALA A 139 18.99 -13.65 1.65
C ALA A 139 19.59 -13.74 0.24
N ASP A 140 18.85 -14.27 -0.74
CA ASP A 140 19.29 -14.35 -2.13
C ASP A 140 19.41 -12.92 -2.72
N PRO A 141 20.54 -12.55 -3.34
CA PRO A 141 20.75 -11.20 -3.84
C PRO A 141 19.96 -10.86 -5.10
N LEU A 142 19.45 -11.85 -5.84
CA LEU A 142 18.81 -11.66 -7.15
C LEU A 142 17.32 -11.95 -7.11
N GLN A 143 16.87 -12.99 -6.40
CA GLN A 143 15.46 -13.39 -6.42
C GLN A 143 14.52 -12.27 -5.95
N PRO A 144 14.71 -11.62 -4.79
CA PRO A 144 13.82 -10.54 -4.36
C PRO A 144 13.80 -9.36 -5.34
N ILE A 145 14.95 -9.02 -5.93
CA ILE A 145 15.08 -7.94 -6.92
C ILE A 145 14.31 -8.27 -8.19
N PHE A 146 14.43 -9.51 -8.68
CA PHE A 146 13.70 -9.98 -9.85
C PHE A 146 12.18 -9.89 -9.64
N TYR A 147 11.68 -10.41 -8.51
CA TYR A 147 10.25 -10.37 -8.22
C TYR A 147 9.72 -8.96 -7.91
N HIS A 148 10.52 -8.10 -7.28
CA HIS A 148 10.26 -6.67 -7.16
C HIS A 148 10.09 -6.02 -8.54
N GLY A 149 11.04 -6.26 -9.45
CA GLY A 149 11.01 -5.74 -10.81
C GLY A 149 9.78 -6.21 -11.58
N MET A 150 9.40 -7.48 -11.42
CA MET A 150 8.19 -8.02 -12.02
C MET A 150 6.92 -7.37 -11.46
N PHE A 151 6.82 -7.17 -10.14
CA PHE A 151 5.70 -6.46 -9.54
C PHE A 151 5.58 -5.01 -10.05
N MET A 152 6.71 -4.30 -10.16
CA MET A 152 6.75 -2.95 -10.70
C MET A 152 6.35 -2.91 -12.18
N ALA A 153 6.80 -3.88 -12.98
CA ALA A 153 6.40 -4.00 -14.38
C ALA A 153 4.89 -4.20 -14.52
N LEU A 154 4.29 -5.08 -13.72
CA LEU A 154 2.84 -5.27 -13.69
C LEU A 154 2.10 -4.00 -13.27
N THR A 155 2.63 -3.26 -12.30
CA THR A 155 2.06 -1.99 -11.83
C THR A 155 2.08 -0.90 -12.91
N VAL A 156 3.04 -0.91 -13.83
CA VAL A 156 3.11 0.03 -14.95
C VAL A 156 2.18 -0.36 -16.09
N LEU A 157 1.91 -1.66 -16.26
CA LEU A 157 1.09 -2.18 -17.35
C LEU A 157 -0.43 -2.05 -17.11
N VAL A 158 -0.85 -1.98 -15.85
CA VAL A 158 -2.26 -1.89 -15.40
C VAL A 158 -2.60 -0.45 -15.06
#